data_AF-A0A1N7CV07-F1
#
_entry.id   AF-A0A1N7CV07-F1
#
_cell.length_a   1.000
_cell.length_b   1.000
_cell.length_c   1.000
_cell.angle_alpha   90.00
_cell.angle_beta   90.00
_cell.angle_gamma   90.00
#
_symmetry.space_group_name_H-M   'P 1'
#
loop_
_entity.id
_entity.type
_entity.pdbx_description
1 polymer ?
#
loop_
_entity_poly.entity_id
_entity_poly.type
_entity_poly.pdbx_seq_one_letter_code
_entity_poly.pdbx_strand_id
1 'polypeptide(L)' 'MTPLARVTEVFTRLLGRAPDLCVRAPGRVNLIGEHTDYNDGFVLPCAIDYETCVAIGLRDDDQVRVIAA' A
#
# COMPACT_ATOMS: atom_id res chain seq x y z
N MET A 1 8.70 -14.91 -2.28
CA MET A 1 9.03 -13.48 -2.54
C MET A 1 8.07 -12.63 -1.72
N THR A 2 8.54 -11.61 -0.99
CA THR A 2 7.68 -10.73 -0.19
C THR A 2 6.87 -9.78 -1.10
N PRO A 3 5.72 -9.23 -0.66
CA PRO A 3 4.97 -8.26 -1.45
C PRO A 3 5.81 -7.04 -1.87
N LEU A 4 6.67 -6.54 -0.97
CA LEU A 4 7.58 -5.43 -1.24
C LEU A 4 8.63 -5.75 -2.33
N ALA A 5 9.20 -6.95 -2.29
CA ALA A 5 10.15 -7.41 -3.32
C ALA A 5 9.45 -7.55 -4.68
N ARG A 6 8.22 -8.07 -4.71
CA ARG A 6 7.42 -8.24 -5.94
C ARG A 6 7.17 -6.91 -6.63
N VAL A 7 6.69 -5.89 -5.91
CA VAL A 7 6.39 -4.58 -6.52
C VAL A 7 7.66 -3.85 -6.99
N THR A 8 8.78 -4.03 -6.29
CA THR A 8 10.08 -3.47 -6.69
C THR A 8 10.58 -4.08 -7.99
N GLU A 9 10.47 -5.41 -8.13
CA GLU A 9 10.84 -6.13 -9.35
C GLU A 9 9.94 -5.73 -10.53
N VAL A 10 8.62 -5.71 -10.32
CA VAL A 10 7.66 -5.34 -11.38
C VAL A 10 7.86 -3.89 -11.82
N PHE A 11 8.08 -2.95 -10.89
CA PHE A 11 8.40 -1.56 -11.21
C PHE A 11 9.66 -1.46 -12.07
N THR A 12 10.75 -2.10 -11.64
CA THR A 12 12.04 -2.04 -12.35
C THR A 12 11.91 -2.64 -13.75
N ARG A 13 11.21 -3.77 -13.87
CA ARG A 13 11.00 -4.44 -15.16
C ARG A 13 10.17 -3.60 -16.14
N LEU A 14 9.13 -2.92 -15.67
CA LEU A 14 8.19 -2.20 -16.54
C LEU A 14 8.58 -0.75 -16.81
N LEU A 15 9.32 -0.11 -15.90
CA LEU A 15 9.71 1.30 -16.00
C LEU A 15 11.20 1.51 -16.24
N GLY A 16 11.99 0.44 -16.28
CA GLY A 16 13.41 0.46 -16.67
C GLY A 16 14.34 1.15 -15.69
N ARG A 17 13.87 1.46 -14.47
CA ARG A 17 14.64 2.12 -13.40
C ARG A 17 14.19 1.63 -12.03
N ALA A 18 15.04 1.80 -11.02
CA ALA A 18 14.64 1.55 -9.63
C ALA A 18 13.56 2.57 -9.18
N PRO A 19 12.65 2.17 -8.28
CA PRO A 19 11.71 3.11 -7.66
C PRO A 19 12.44 4.10 -6.75
N ASP A 20 11.86 5.29 -6.59
CA ASP A 20 12.37 6.33 -5.69
C ASP A 20 11.94 6.07 -4.23
N LEU A 21 10.80 5.40 -4.05
CA LEU A 21 10.25 5.06 -2.74
C LEU A 21 9.49 3.72 -2.80
N CYS A 22 9.64 2.91 -1.75
CA CYS A 22 8.78 1.75 -1.52
C CYS A 22 8.05 1.91 -0.18
N VAL A 23 6.73 1.74 -0.19
CA VAL A 23 5.88 1.85 0.99
C VAL A 23 5.04 0.59 1.19
N ARG A 24 4.61 0.37 2.44
CA ARG A 24 3.73 -0.73 2.84
C ARG A 24 2.63 -0.21 3.76
N ALA A 25 1.41 -0.71 3.56
CA ALA A 25 0.28 -0.45 4.42
C ALA A 25 -0.39 -1.79 4.79
N PRO A 26 -0.45 -2.16 6.08
CA PRO A 26 -1.16 -3.36 6.48
C PRO A 26 -2.67 -3.17 6.34
N GLY A 27 -3.37 -4.27 6.05
CA GLY A 27 -4.79 -4.37 6.32
C GLY A 27 -5.04 -4.31 7.83
N ARG A 28 -6.32 -4.28 8.21
CA ARG A 28 -6.72 -4.28 9.61
C ARG A 28 -8.00 -5.07 9.82
N VAL A 29 -8.08 -5.72 10.97
CA VAL A 29 -9.34 -6.24 11.52
C VAL A 29 -9.77 -5.34 12.67
N ASN A 30 -11.06 -5.18 12.86
CA ASN A 30 -11.58 -4.47 14.02
C ASN A 30 -11.94 -5.50 15.10
N LEU A 31 -11.41 -5.32 16.31
CA LEU A 31 -11.64 -6.27 17.41
C LEU A 31 -12.99 -5.99 18.08
N ILE A 32 -13.34 -4.71 18.23
CA ILE A 32 -14.61 -4.23 18.79
C ILE A 32 -14.87 -2.78 18.36
N GLY A 33 -16.15 -2.37 18.37
CA GLY A 33 -16.60 -1.05 17.93
C GLY A 33 -16.95 -1.04 16.45
N GLU A 34 -17.80 -1.98 16.00
CA GLU A 34 -18.34 -1.93 14.64
C GLU A 34 -19.42 -0.86 14.55
N HIS A 35 -19.48 -0.17 13.40
CA HIS A 35 -20.49 0.85 13.12
C HIS A 35 -20.51 2.05 14.09
N THR A 36 -19.42 2.28 14.83
CA THR A 36 -19.30 3.39 15.79
C THR A 36 -18.45 4.55 15.28
N ASP A 37 -17.52 4.30 14.35
CA ASP A 37 -16.55 5.27 13.82
C ASP A 37 -17.22 6.48 13.16
N TYR A 38 -18.21 6.23 12.29
CA TYR A 38 -18.97 7.30 11.63
C TYR A 38 -20.01 7.99 12.55
N ASN A 39 -20.06 7.61 13.82
CA ASN A 39 -20.92 8.20 14.86
C ASN A 39 -20.09 8.84 16.00
N ASP A 40 -18.84 9.22 15.74
CA ASP A 40 -17.91 9.79 16.74
C ASP A 40 -17.66 8.86 17.96
N GLY A 41 -17.84 7.55 17.79
CA GLY A 41 -17.59 6.54 18.82
C GLY A 41 -16.15 6.02 18.82
N PHE A 42 -15.84 5.16 19.80
CA PHE A 42 -14.53 4.50 19.89
C PHE A 42 -14.48 3.21 19.05
N VAL A 43 -13.28 2.88 18.57
CA VAL A 43 -12.96 1.63 17.86
C VAL A 43 -11.66 1.04 18.38
N LEU A 44 -11.48 -0.27 18.28
CA LEU A 44 -10.23 -0.96 18.63
C LEU A 44 -9.75 -1.85 17.48
N PRO A 45 -9.18 -1.27 16.41
CA PRO A 45 -8.62 -2.03 15.31
C PRO A 45 -7.22 -2.56 15.63
N CYS A 46 -6.85 -3.64 14.94
CA CYS A 46 -5.50 -4.19 14.93
C CYS A 46 -5.03 -4.41 13.49
N ALA A 47 -3.80 -4.01 13.19
CA ALA A 47 -3.16 -4.31 11.91
C ALA A 47 -2.92 -5.82 11.78
N ILE A 48 -3.08 -6.36 10.57
CA ILE A 48 -2.81 -7.78 10.26
C ILE A 48 -1.54 -7.92 9.41
N ASP A 49 -1.08 -9.15 9.22
CA ASP A 49 0.09 -9.50 8.43
C ASP A 49 -0.15 -9.53 6.91
N TYR A 50 -1.38 -9.27 6.47
CA TYR A 50 -1.71 -8.99 5.07
C TYR A 50 -1.50 -7.50 4.78
N GLU A 51 -0.74 -7.19 3.73
CA GLU A 51 -0.35 -5.82 3.38
C GLU A 51 -0.46 -5.52 1.89
N THR A 52 -0.69 -4.24 1.58
CA THR A 52 -0.49 -3.69 0.24
C THR A 52 0.85 -2.96 0.21
N CYS A 53 1.70 -3.32 -0.75
CA CYS A 53 2.98 -2.64 -0.98
C CYS A 53 2.94 -1.88 -2.30
N VAL A 54 3.62 -0.75 -2.37
CA VAL A 54 3.71 0.07 -3.58
C VAL A 54 5.15 0.52 -3.77
N ALA A 55 5.66 0.33 -4.99
CA ALA A 55 6.89 0.95 -5.48
C ALA A 55 6.51 2.18 -6.30
N ILE A 56 7.09 3.33 -5.96
CA ILE A 56 6.72 4.65 -6.47
C ILE A 56 7.95 5.30 -7.10
N GLY A 57 7.76 5.99 -8.21
CA GLY A 57 8.76 6.88 -8.78
C GLY A 57 8.13 8.19 -9.25
N LEU A 58 8.82 9.29 -9.00
CA LEU A 58 8.44 10.62 -9.43
C LEU A 58 8.57 10.76 -10.95
N ARG A 59 7.76 11.66 -11.48
CA ARG A 59 7.73 12.07 -12.88
C ARG A 59 7.72 13.58 -12.93
N ASP A 60 8.21 14.13 -14.03
CA ASP A 60 8.26 15.57 -14.28
C ASP A 60 7.02 16.07 -15.04
N ASP A 61 5.96 15.26 -15.10
CA ASP A 61 4.69 15.56 -15.74
C ASP A 61 3.50 15.31 -14.80
N ASP A 62 2.32 15.77 -15.18
CA ASP A 62 1.09 15.65 -14.38
C ASP A 62 0.37 14.29 -14.57
N GLN A 63 1.11 13.25 -14.96
CA GLN A 63 0.52 11.94 -15.25
C GLN A 63 0.79 10.94 -14.13
N VAL A 64 -0.26 10.22 -13.72
CA VAL A 64 -0.15 9.11 -12.77
C VAL A 64 -0.38 7.80 -13.53
N ARG A 65 0.57 6.87 -13.41
CA ARG A 65 0.47 5.51 -13.97
C ARG A 65 0.45 4.51 -12.83
N VAL A 66 -0.58 3.67 -12.79
CA VAL A 66 -0.75 2.64 -11.77
C VAL A 66 -0.76 1.26 -12.45
N ILE A 67 -0.03 0.32 -11.86
CA ILE A 67 0.16 -1.03 -12.40
C ILE A 67 -0.17 -2.04 -11.29
N ALA A 68 -1.02 -3.02 -11.58
CA ALA A 68 -1.23 -4.16 -10.70
C ALA A 68 -0.09 -5.17 -10.84
N ALA A 69 0.47 -5.62 -9.70
CA ALA A 69 1.69 -6.42 -9.62
C ALA A 69 1.53 -7.65 -8.74
#